data_AF-A0A8D8FFR0-F1
#
_entry.id   AF-A0A8D8FFR0-F1
#
_cell.length_a   1.000
_cell.length_b   1.000
_cell.length_c   1.000
_cell.angle_alpha   90.00
_cell.angle_beta   90.00
_cell.angle_gamma   90.00
#
_symmetry.space_group_name_H-M   'P 1'
#
loop_
_entity.id
_entity.type
_entity.pdbx_description
1 polymer ?
#
loop_
_entity_poly.entity_id
_entity_poly.type
_entity_poly.pdbx_seq_one_letter_code
_entity_poly.pdbx_strand_id
1 'polypeptide(L)'
;MDVVPVYPERWTHPPFSAHMDAEGRIYARGSQDMKCVGMQFLAVVRALKRDGVRLKRTLHVMFVPDEETGGVLGMKDFVTTDHFKTLNCGFAIDEGLASENEVFKLFYGERLRRKVFFYISGTPGHGSLLLEGTA
;
A
#
# COMPACT_ATOMS: atom_id res chain seq x y z
N MET A 1 -9.13 3.28 3.20
CA MET A 1 -7.88 2.61 2.84
C MET A 1 -8.22 1.52 1.86
N ASP A 2 -7.65 1.65 0.67
CA ASP A 2 -7.78 0.71 -0.42
C ASP A 2 -7.10 -0.62 -0.08
N VAL A 3 -7.39 -1.60 -0.94
CA VAL A 3 -6.85 -2.95 -0.93
C VAL A 3 -6.89 -3.45 -2.37
N VAL A 4 -5.98 -4.34 -2.77
CA VAL A 4 -6.07 -4.97 -4.10
C VAL A 4 -7.35 -5.82 -4.30
N PRO A 5 -7.74 -6.07 -5.57
CA PRO A 5 -8.84 -6.98 -5.91
C PRO A 5 -8.71 -8.39 -5.31
N VAL A 6 -9.84 -9.10 -5.30
CA VAL A 6 -9.96 -10.48 -4.83
C VAL A 6 -10.67 -11.35 -5.86
N TYR A 7 -10.34 -12.63 -5.87
CA TYR A 7 -11.06 -13.68 -6.58
C TYR A 7 -11.78 -14.53 -5.53
N PRO A 8 -13.04 -14.22 -5.14
CA PRO A 8 -13.69 -14.81 -3.96
C PRO A 8 -13.69 -16.35 -3.95
N GLU A 9 -13.80 -16.98 -5.11
CA GLU A 9 -13.76 -18.43 -5.31
C GLU A 9 -12.42 -19.10 -4.95
N ARG A 10 -11.35 -18.30 -4.83
CA ARG A 10 -10.01 -18.77 -4.43
C ARG A 10 -9.76 -18.63 -2.92
N TRP A 11 -10.71 -18.08 -2.17
CA TRP A 11 -10.55 -17.89 -0.73
C TRP A 11 -11.20 -19.03 0.05
N THR A 12 -10.52 -19.47 1.11
CA THR A 12 -11.07 -20.43 2.10
C THR A 12 -12.17 -19.81 2.96
N HIS A 13 -12.14 -18.49 3.15
CA HIS A 13 -13.13 -17.71 3.89
C HIS A 13 -13.51 -16.47 3.09
N PRO A 14 -14.75 -15.94 3.19
CA PRO A 14 -15.13 -14.75 2.44
C PRO A 14 -14.14 -13.59 2.67
N PRO A 15 -13.57 -12.98 1.61
CA PRO A 15 -12.38 -12.13 1.70
C PRO A 15 -12.54 -10.89 2.59
N PHE A 16 -13.76 -10.45 2.84
CA PHE A 16 -14.05 -9.26 3.67
C PHE A 16 -14.81 -9.59 4.95
N SER A 17 -14.86 -10.87 5.33
CA SER A 17 -15.57 -11.31 6.56
C SER A 17 -14.79 -11.04 7.85
N ALA A 18 -13.46 -10.85 7.75
CA ALA A 18 -12.57 -10.86 8.91
C ALA A 18 -12.73 -12.13 9.74
N HIS A 19 -12.83 -13.28 9.07
CA HIS A 19 -12.92 -14.58 9.73
C HIS A 19 -11.70 -14.79 10.63
N MET A 20 -11.94 -15.07 11.91
CA MET A 20 -10.91 -15.39 12.87
C MET A 20 -10.99 -16.87 13.21
N ASP A 21 -9.88 -17.58 13.09
CA ASP A 21 -9.80 -19.00 13.46
C ASP A 21 -9.55 -19.22 14.96
N ALA A 22 -9.42 -20.48 15.36
CA ALA A 22 -9.20 -20.86 16.75
C ALA A 22 -7.83 -20.42 17.29
N GLU A 23 -6.84 -20.23 16.42
CA GLU A 23 -5.50 -19.74 16.75
C GLU A 23 -5.43 -18.21 16.79
N GLY A 24 -6.54 -17.51 16.47
CA GLY A 24 -6.63 -16.06 16.48
C GLY A 24 -6.12 -15.38 15.21
N ARG A 25 -5.85 -16.13 14.14
CA ARG A 25 -5.45 -15.58 12.84
C ARG A 25 -6.67 -15.01 12.14
N ILE A 26 -6.54 -13.79 11.60
CA ILE A 26 -7.62 -13.10 10.89
C ILE A 26 -7.40 -13.23 9.38
N TYR A 27 -8.35 -13.85 8.69
CA TYR A 27 -8.37 -14.02 7.24
C TYR A 27 -9.26 -12.96 6.60
N ALA A 28 -8.65 -11.92 6.05
CA ALA A 28 -9.31 -10.93 5.22
C ALA A 28 -8.34 -10.22 4.28
N ARG A 29 -8.84 -9.78 3.13
CA ARG A 29 -8.14 -8.83 2.27
C ARG A 29 -7.99 -7.51 3.03
N GLY A 30 -6.75 -7.02 3.08
CA GLY A 30 -6.40 -5.84 3.85
C GLY A 30 -5.89 -6.14 5.26
N SER A 31 -6.03 -7.37 5.77
CA SER A 31 -5.65 -7.69 7.15
C SER A 31 -4.17 -7.44 7.43
N GLN A 32 -3.28 -7.87 6.51
CA GLN A 32 -1.84 -7.63 6.62
C GLN A 32 -1.39 -6.36 5.91
N ASP A 33 -1.81 -6.16 4.66
CA ASP A 33 -1.47 -4.99 3.85
C ASP A 33 -2.72 -4.13 3.61
N MET A 34 -2.88 -3.00 4.33
CA MET A 34 -2.11 -2.64 5.53
C MET A 34 -2.99 -2.23 6.72
N LYS A 35 -4.20 -2.78 6.83
CA LYS A 35 -5.16 -2.41 7.87
C LYS A 35 -4.69 -2.74 9.29
N CYS A 36 -3.85 -3.76 9.49
CA CYS A 36 -3.28 -4.02 10.81
C CYS A 36 -2.45 -2.83 11.33
N VAL A 37 -1.59 -2.25 10.48
CA VAL A 37 -0.76 -1.08 10.83
C VAL A 37 -1.66 0.14 11.09
N GLY A 38 -2.66 0.36 10.22
CA GLY A 38 -3.65 1.41 10.43
C GLY A 38 -4.38 1.30 11.78
N MET A 39 -4.74 0.07 12.20
CA MET A 39 -5.33 -0.17 13.50
C MET A 39 -4.36 0.06 14.67
N GLN A 40 -3.08 -0.27 14.50
CA GLN A 40 -2.04 0.02 15.50
C GLN A 40 -1.90 1.53 15.72
N PHE A 41 -1.92 2.35 14.66
CA PHE A 41 -1.89 3.81 14.79
C PHE A 41 -3.08 4.34 15.61
N LEU A 42 -4.30 3.85 15.34
CA LEU A 42 -5.47 4.22 16.13
C LEU A 42 -5.34 3.77 17.60
N ALA A 43 -4.79 2.59 17.85
CA ALA A 43 -4.54 2.10 19.21
C ALA A 43 -3.54 2.98 19.96
N VAL A 44 -2.46 3.43 19.31
CA VAL A 44 -1.49 4.37 19.87
C VAL A 44 -2.14 5.70 20.20
N VAL A 45 -2.91 6.29 19.27
CA VAL A 45 -3.63 7.55 19.54
C VAL A 45 -4.59 7.40 20.73
N ARG A 46 -5.30 6.28 20.82
CA ARG A 46 -6.18 5.97 21.95
C ARG A 46 -5.40 5.88 23.27
N ALA A 47 -4.28 5.19 23.29
CA ALA A 47 -3.43 5.03 24.48
C ALA A 47 -2.85 6.37 24.93
N LEU A 48 -2.28 7.16 24.01
CA LEU A 48 -1.74 8.48 24.32
C LEU A 48 -2.79 9.41 24.94
N LYS A 49 -4.01 9.40 24.40
CA LYS A 49 -5.14 10.17 24.96
C LYS A 49 -5.55 9.67 26.33
N ARG A 50 -5.72 8.36 26.50
CA ARG A 50 -6.08 7.72 27.78
C ARG A 50 -5.07 8.06 28.88
N ASP A 51 -3.79 8.05 28.54
CA ASP A 51 -2.69 8.21 29.49
C ASP A 51 -2.28 9.69 29.66
N GLY A 52 -2.99 10.63 29.02
CA GLY A 52 -2.74 12.07 29.15
C GLY A 52 -1.39 12.54 28.60
N VAL A 53 -0.81 11.80 27.65
CA VAL A 53 0.53 12.08 27.13
C VAL A 53 0.52 13.36 26.30
N ARG A 54 1.38 14.32 26.67
CA ARG A 54 1.57 15.56 25.91
C ARG A 54 2.80 15.47 25.02
N LEU A 55 2.58 15.37 23.72
CA LEU A 55 3.65 15.34 22.71
C LEU A 55 4.24 16.74 22.47
N LYS A 56 5.54 16.79 22.14
CA LYS A 56 6.23 18.03 21.74
C LYS A 56 5.85 18.53 20.34
N ARG A 57 5.33 17.65 19.50
CA ARG A 57 4.91 17.89 18.11
C ARG A 57 3.52 17.29 17.91
N THR A 58 2.80 17.78 16.90
CA THR A 58 1.52 17.20 16.48
C THR A 58 1.74 15.83 15.85
N LEU A 59 0.92 14.85 16.23
CA LEU A 59 0.83 13.55 15.57
C LEU A 59 -0.30 13.61 14.54
N HIS A 60 0.05 13.53 13.26
CA HIS A 60 -0.91 13.40 12.16
C HIS A 60 -1.04 11.93 11.78
N VAL A 61 -2.27 11.42 11.70
CA VAL A 61 -2.57 10.08 11.18
C VAL A 61 -3.38 10.27 9.91
N MET A 62 -2.91 9.69 8.81
CA MET A 62 -3.51 9.85 7.48
C MET A 62 -3.83 8.46 6.92
N PHE A 63 -5.04 8.32 6.37
CA PHE A 63 -5.46 7.14 5.62
C PHE A 63 -5.75 7.59 4.21
N VAL A 64 -4.85 7.27 3.29
CA VAL A 64 -4.88 7.76 1.92
C VAL A 64 -5.36 6.63 1.00
N PRO A 65 -6.16 6.90 -0.05
CA PRO A 65 -6.52 5.90 -1.04
C PRO A 65 -5.42 5.75 -2.11
N ASP A 66 -5.62 4.78 -3.02
CA ASP A 66 -4.92 4.66 -4.31
C ASP A 66 -3.46 4.20 -4.21
N GLU A 67 -2.97 3.78 -3.04
CA GLU A 67 -1.58 3.30 -2.87
C GLU A 67 -1.30 2.12 -3.80
N GLU A 68 -2.21 1.15 -3.83
CA GLU A 68 -2.08 -0.13 -4.53
C GLU A 68 -2.01 0.04 -6.06
N THR A 69 -2.46 1.20 -6.54
CA THR A 69 -2.48 1.63 -7.95
C THR A 69 -1.42 2.69 -8.26
N GLY A 70 -0.59 3.07 -7.28
CA GLY A 70 0.58 3.95 -7.43
C GLY A 70 0.43 5.35 -6.84
N GLY A 71 -0.63 5.61 -6.09
CA GLY A 71 -0.84 6.79 -5.25
C GLY A 71 -1.03 8.10 -6.02
N VAL A 72 -1.36 8.05 -7.31
CA VAL A 72 -1.39 9.22 -8.20
C VAL A 72 -2.49 10.20 -7.80
N LEU A 73 -3.69 9.68 -7.51
CA LEU A 73 -4.84 10.46 -7.05
C LEU A 73 -4.95 10.49 -5.51
N GLY A 74 -4.07 9.77 -4.83
CA GLY A 74 -3.94 9.75 -3.38
C GLY A 74 -2.83 10.69 -2.90
N MET A 75 -1.77 10.09 -2.35
CA MET A 75 -0.74 10.84 -1.64
C MET A 75 0.01 11.81 -2.57
N LYS A 76 0.25 11.43 -3.82
CA LYS A 76 0.95 12.26 -4.80
C LYS A 76 0.23 13.58 -5.06
N ASP A 77 -1.10 13.55 -5.16
CA ASP A 77 -1.88 14.78 -5.34
C ASP A 77 -1.92 15.59 -4.04
N PHE A 78 -2.19 14.91 -2.92
CA PHE A 78 -2.35 15.53 -1.61
C PHE A 78 -1.12 16.34 -1.16
N VAL A 79 0.10 15.82 -1.35
CA VAL A 79 1.33 16.51 -0.94
C VAL A 79 1.56 17.86 -1.63
N THR A 80 0.89 18.11 -2.76
CA THR A 80 1.01 19.37 -3.50
C THR A 80 0.10 20.48 -2.95
N THR A 81 -0.90 20.11 -2.16
CA THR A 81 -1.93 21.03 -1.66
C THR A 81 -1.41 21.95 -0.57
N ASP A 82 -2.02 23.13 -0.42
CA ASP A 82 -1.72 24.03 0.70
C ASP A 82 -2.12 23.41 2.05
N HIS A 83 -3.13 22.54 2.07
CA HIS A 83 -3.51 21.81 3.28
C HIS A 83 -2.38 20.92 3.78
N PHE A 84 -1.71 20.16 2.91
CA PHE A 84 -0.57 19.35 3.34
C PHE A 84 0.58 20.21 3.90
N LYS A 85 0.84 21.37 3.28
CA LYS A 85 1.88 22.31 3.76
C LYS A 85 1.59 22.82 5.18
N THR A 86 0.31 23.03 5.54
CA THR A 86 -0.03 23.51 6.90
C THR A 86 0.17 22.45 7.99
N LEU A 87 0.26 21.16 7.62
CA LEU A 87 0.56 20.09 8.59
C LEU A 87 1.96 20.21 9.19
N ASN A 88 2.90 20.89 8.51
CA ASN A 88 4.25 21.13 9.01
C ASN A 88 4.97 19.85 9.49
N CYS A 89 4.83 18.78 8.70
CA CYS A 89 5.38 17.46 8.99
C CYS A 89 6.91 17.50 9.00
N GLY A 90 7.53 17.04 10.09
CA GLY A 90 9.00 16.94 10.20
C GLY A 90 9.57 15.62 9.69
N PHE A 91 8.81 14.54 9.85
CA PHE A 91 9.09 13.21 9.31
C PHE A 91 7.77 12.44 9.20
N ALA A 92 7.77 11.36 8.42
CA ALA A 92 6.65 10.44 8.31
C ALA A 92 7.13 9.02 8.63
N ILE A 93 6.23 8.22 9.19
CA ILE A 93 6.36 6.77 9.27
C ILE A 93 5.29 6.23 8.34
N ASP A 94 5.71 5.44 7.36
CA ASP A 94 4.83 4.87 6.35
C ASP A 94 4.65 3.36 6.57
N GLU A 95 4.06 2.68 5.59
CA GLU A 95 4.06 1.24 5.52
C GLU A 95 5.47 0.66 5.73
N GLY A 96 5.54 -0.36 6.58
CA GLY A 96 6.73 -1.14 6.82
C GLY A 96 6.54 -2.58 6.34
N LEU A 97 7.23 -3.51 6.98
CA LEU A 97 6.95 -4.93 6.79
C LEU A 97 6.18 -5.46 8.00
N ALA A 98 5.14 -6.26 7.76
CA ALA A 98 4.51 -7.03 8.83
C ALA A 98 5.56 -7.87 9.57
N SER A 99 5.45 -7.89 10.89
CA SER A 99 6.36 -8.61 11.78
C SER A 99 5.55 -9.55 12.67
N GLU A 100 5.99 -10.79 12.79
CA GLU A 100 5.31 -11.83 13.60
C GLU A 100 5.65 -11.72 15.10
N ASN A 101 6.64 -10.89 15.43
CA ASN A 101 7.15 -10.70 16.78
C ASN A 101 7.50 -9.22 17.03
N GLU A 102 8.05 -8.92 18.19
CA GLU A 102 8.42 -7.57 18.65
C GLU A 102 9.66 -6.98 17.92
N VAL A 103 10.11 -7.58 16.82
CA VAL A 103 11.23 -7.07 16.01
C VAL A 103 10.70 -6.46 14.73
N PHE A 104 10.70 -5.14 14.67
CA PHE A 104 10.20 -4.37 13.53
C PHE A 104 11.33 -3.94 12.61
N LYS A 105 11.15 -4.16 11.31
CA LYS A 105 12.08 -3.66 10.28
C LYS A 105 11.74 -2.23 9.93
N LEU A 106 12.75 -1.36 10.01
CA LEU A 106 12.65 0.03 9.57
C LEU A 106 13.36 0.18 8.22
N PHE A 107 12.64 0.74 7.25
CA PHE A 107 13.19 1.11 5.96
C PHE A 107 13.39 2.62 5.92
N TYR A 108 14.55 3.06 5.41
CA TYR A 108 14.89 4.48 5.30
C TYR A 108 14.84 5.01 3.85
N GLY A 109 14.41 4.17 2.91
CA GLY A 109 14.27 4.54 1.51
C GLY A 109 13.76 3.39 0.65
N GLU A 110 13.23 3.75 -0.52
CA GLU A 110 12.72 2.84 -1.53
C GLU A 110 13.40 3.10 -2.89
N ARG A 111 13.40 2.11 -3.78
CA ARG A 111 13.92 2.26 -5.14
C ARG A 111 12.84 2.81 -6.07
N LEU A 112 13.24 3.66 -7.01
CA LEU A 112 12.35 4.14 -8.06
C LEU A 112 12.01 3.01 -9.05
N ARG A 113 10.71 2.83 -9.31
CA ARG A 113 10.22 1.96 -10.37
C ARG A 113 10.35 2.67 -11.73
N ARG A 114 11.10 2.09 -12.65
CA ARG A 114 11.21 2.53 -14.05
C ARG A 114 10.71 1.42 -14.96
N LYS A 115 9.66 1.70 -15.74
CA LYS A 115 9.12 0.78 -16.75
C LYS A 115 9.58 1.24 -18.13
N VAL A 116 10.09 0.32 -18.94
CA VAL A 116 10.44 0.56 -20.35
C VAL A 116 9.51 -0.31 -21.18
N PHE A 117 8.82 0.29 -22.15
CA PHE A 117 7.93 -0.41 -23.07
C PHE A 117 8.56 -0.42 -24.44
N PHE A 118 8.72 -1.60 -25.04
CA PHE A 118 9.18 -1.75 -26.40
C PHE A 118 7.98 -2.05 -27.29
N TYR A 119 7.78 -1.18 -28.28
CA TYR A 119 6.81 -1.41 -29.34
C TYR A 119 7.61 -1.71 -30.61
N ILE A 120 7.62 -2.98 -30.99
CA ILE A 120 8.33 -3.44 -32.18
C ILE A 120 7.26 -3.76 -33.22
N SER A 121 7.27 -3.01 -34.31
CA SER A 121 6.41 -3.25 -35.46
C SER A 121 7.21 -3.92 -36.58
N GLY A 122 6.52 -4.76 -37.34
CA GLY A 122 7.05 -5.41 -38.53
C GLY A 122 5.89 -5.89 -39.40
N THR A 123 6.18 -6.21 -40.65
CA THR A 123 5.17 -6.77 -41.55
C THR A 123 5.04 -8.27 -41.27
N PRO A 124 3.82 -8.79 -40.98
CA PRO A 124 3.63 -10.23 -40.79
C PRO A 124 3.83 -10.97 -42.12
N GLY A 125 4.50 -12.11 -42.09
CA GLY A 125 4.76 -12.97 -43.25
C GLY A 125 4.44 -14.43 -42.95
N HIS A 126 4.16 -15.22 -44.00
CA HIS A 126 4.00 -16.66 -43.86
C HIS A 126 5.38 -17.32 -43.76
N GLY A 127 5.59 -18.23 -42.80
CA GLY A 127 6.92 -18.76 -42.47
C GLY A 127 7.63 -19.56 -43.57
N SER A 128 6.96 -19.90 -44.68
CA SER A 128 7.57 -20.53 -45.86
C SER A 128 7.92 -19.54 -46.98
N LEU A 129 7.62 -18.25 -46.80
CA LEU A 129 7.89 -17.18 -47.78
C LEU A 129 8.91 -16.19 -47.20
N LEU A 130 10.01 -15.99 -47.92
CA LEU A 130 11.03 -14.98 -47.60
C LEU A 130 10.69 -13.69 -48.35
N LEU A 131 9.66 -12.97 -47.89
CA LEU A 131 9.27 -11.68 -48.47
C LEU A 131 10.16 -10.56 -47.92
N GLU A 132 10.56 -9.65 -48.81
CA GLU A 132 11.34 -8.48 -48.43
C GLU A 132 10.51 -7.56 -47.51
N GLY A 133 11.06 -7.19 -46.35
CA GLY A 133 10.36 -6.32 -45.39
C GLY A 133 9.29 -7.00 -44.52
N THR A 134 9.15 -8.32 -44.58
CA THR A 134 8.55 -9.13 -43.50
C THR A 134 9.64 -9.67 -42.59
N ALA A 135 9.31 -9.91 -41.32
CA ALA A 135 10.27 -10.31 -40.27
C ALA A 135 11.33 -11.34 -40.72
#